data_AF-A0A9D5K226-F1
#
_entry.id   AF-A0A9D5K226-F1
#
_cell.length_a   1.000
_cell.length_b   1.000
_cell.length_c   1.000
_cell.angle_alpha   90.00
_cell.angle_beta   90.00
_cell.angle_gamma   90.00
#
_symmetry.space_group_name_H-M   'P 1'
#
loop_
_entity.id
_entity.type
_entity.pdbx_description
1 polymer ?
#
loop_
_entity_poly.entity_id
_entity_poly.type
_entity_poly.pdbx_seq_one_letter_code
_entity_poly.pdbx_strand_id
1 'polypeptide(L)'
;MVFNTAMCGYQGILTDPSYHRRIVTMTYPQIGNYGINDADAESKRIQVAGFVVREVCRHPSNHSSSNDVETFLRENGVVGVEGIDTHALTR
;
A
#
# COMPACT_ATOMS: atom_id res chain seq x y z
N MET A 1 -8.58 10.04 7.83
CA MET A 1 -8.57 8.88 6.94
C MET A 1 -8.80 9.37 5.52
N VAL A 2 -8.08 8.85 4.52
CA VAL A 2 -8.15 9.28 3.12
C VAL A 2 -8.33 8.10 2.18
N PHE A 3 -9.05 8.31 1.09
CA PHE A 3 -9.28 7.30 0.06
C PHE A 3 -8.46 7.62 -1.18
N ASN A 4 -7.82 6.61 -1.75
CA ASN A 4 -7.09 6.73 -3.00
C ASN A 4 -7.68 5.80 -4.05
N THR A 5 -8.04 6.37 -5.20
CA THR A 5 -8.63 5.67 -6.34
C THR A 5 -7.59 5.15 -7.34
N ALA A 6 -6.31 5.33 -7.04
CA ALA A 6 -5.24 4.79 -7.86
C ALA A 6 -5.33 3.25 -7.90
N MET A 7 -5.33 2.71 -9.12
CA MET A 7 -5.33 1.25 -9.34
C MET A 7 -3.92 0.66 -9.31
N CYS A 8 -2.90 1.51 -9.39
CA CYS A 8 -1.48 1.17 -9.39
C CYS A 8 -0.68 2.26 -8.63
N GLY A 9 0.62 2.06 -8.44
CA GLY A 9 1.48 3.04 -7.77
C GLY A 9 1.29 3.10 -6.24
N TYR A 10 0.82 2.02 -5.61
CA TYR A 10 0.63 1.98 -4.15
C TYR A 10 1.92 2.27 -3.37
N GLN A 11 3.08 1.94 -3.93
CA GLN A 11 4.37 2.22 -3.33
C GLN A 11 4.68 3.72 -3.24
N GLY A 12 4.40 4.49 -4.30
CA GLY A 12 4.51 5.95 -4.28
C GLY A 12 3.58 6.55 -3.23
N ILE A 13 2.36 6.04 -3.11
CA ILE A 13 1.38 6.50 -2.10
C ILE A 13 1.86 6.21 -0.67
N LEU A 14 2.46 5.05 -0.42
CA LEU A 14 3.01 4.68 0.88
C LEU A 14 4.19 5.59 1.28
N THR A 15 4.99 6.01 0.30
CA THR A 15 6.24 6.76 0.51
C THR A 15 6.09 8.27 0.37
N ASP A 16 4.97 8.76 -0.17
CA ASP A 16 4.72 10.20 -0.37
C ASP A 16 4.54 10.95 0.96
N PRO A 17 5.37 11.98 1.24
CA PRO A 17 5.28 12.83 2.43
C PRO A 17 3.93 13.49 2.65
N SER A 18 3.13 13.67 1.60
CA SER A 18 1.78 14.27 1.66
C SER A 18 0.80 13.46 2.50
N TYR A 19 1.05 12.15 2.66
CA TYR A 19 0.23 11.25 3.47
C TYR A 19 0.78 11.05 4.90
N HIS A 20 1.70 11.90 5.35
CA HIS A 20 2.30 11.79 6.67
C HIS A 20 1.23 11.68 7.78
N ARG A 21 1.32 10.60 8.57
CA ARG A 21 0.38 10.30 9.67
C ARG A 21 -1.09 10.13 9.27
N ARG A 22 -1.37 9.88 7.99
CA ARG A 22 -2.73 9.58 7.51
C ARG A 22 -2.90 8.09 7.30
N ILE A 23 -4.10 7.59 7.59
CA ILE A 23 -4.52 6.25 7.20
C ILE A 23 -5.03 6.33 5.76
N VAL A 24 -4.38 5.59 4.87
CA VAL A 24 -4.73 5.52 3.45
C VAL A 24 -5.52 4.25 3.19
N THR A 25 -6.62 4.40 2.47
CA THR A 25 -7.46 3.29 2.04
C THR A 25 -7.51 3.22 0.53
N MET A 26 -7.06 2.10 -0.04
CA MET A 26 -7.10 1.87 -1.48
C MET A 26 -8.50 1.42 -1.88
N THR A 27 -9.07 2.03 -2.92
CA THR A 27 -10.35 1.56 -3.46
C THR A 27 -10.17 0.35 -4.38
N TYR A 28 -8.99 0.18 -4.98
CA TYR A 28 -8.71 -0.97 -5.82
C TYR A 28 -8.62 -2.26 -4.98
N PRO A 29 -9.31 -3.35 -5.37
CA PRO A 29 -9.51 -4.50 -4.50
C PRO A 29 -8.22 -5.28 -4.22
N GLN A 30 -7.33 -5.41 -5.20
CA GLN A 30 -6.13 -6.24 -5.09
C GLN A 30 -4.87 -5.38 -5.10
N ILE A 31 -4.16 -5.32 -3.99
CA ILE A 31 -2.91 -4.54 -3.87
C ILE A 31 -1.73 -5.50 -3.70
N GLY A 32 -0.56 -5.17 -4.25
CA GLY A 32 0.64 -6.02 -4.14
C GLY A 32 0.91 -6.93 -5.34
N ASN A 33 0.15 -6.81 -6.43
CA ASN A 33 0.31 -7.66 -7.62
C ASN A 33 1.72 -7.59 -8.24
N TYR A 34 2.39 -6.44 -8.17
CA TYR A 34 3.74 -6.25 -8.69
C TYR A 34 4.82 -6.14 -7.60
N GLY A 35 4.46 -6.39 -6.34
CA GLY A 35 5.36 -6.35 -5.18
C GLY A 35 5.89 -4.97 -4.85
N ILE A 36 7.05 -4.93 -4.20
CA ILE A 36 7.80 -3.72 -3.86
C ILE A 36 9.15 -3.79 -4.55
N ASN A 37 9.59 -2.67 -5.09
CA ASN A 37 10.90 -2.53 -5.70
C ASN A 37 11.62 -1.28 -5.15
N ASP A 38 12.93 -1.18 -5.21
CA ASP A 38 13.61 0.00 -4.66
C ASP A 38 13.57 1.22 -5.60
N ALA A 39 13.17 1.03 -6.86
CA ALA A 39 13.19 2.06 -7.90
C ALA A 39 11.98 3.01 -7.84
N ASP A 40 10.82 2.53 -7.40
CA ASP A 40 9.54 3.26 -7.33
C ASP A 40 9.27 3.85 -5.94
N ALA A 41 10.26 3.86 -5.05
CA ALA A 41 10.17 4.50 -3.75
C ALA A 41 10.44 6.01 -3.85
N GLU A 42 9.41 6.84 -3.68
CA GLU A 42 9.53 8.32 -3.63
C GLU A 42 10.26 8.81 -2.36
N SER A 43 10.37 7.95 -1.35
CA SER A 43 11.01 8.25 -0.07
C SER A 43 11.70 7.01 0.49
N LYS A 44 12.73 7.25 1.31
CA LYS A 44 13.46 6.19 2.04
C LYS A 44 12.62 5.49 3.12
N ARG A 45 11.43 5.99 3.44
CA ARG A 45 10.56 5.43 4.49
C ARG A 45 9.09 5.56 4.11
N ILE A 46 8.27 4.70 4.70
CA ILE A 46 6.81 4.83 4.65
C ILE A 46 6.38 6.06 5.47
N GLN A 47 5.47 6.87 4.91
CA GLN A 47 4.97 8.10 5.54
C GLN A 47 3.55 7.92 6.11
N VAL A 48 2.79 6.96 5.57
CA VAL A 48 1.43 6.67 6.04
C VAL A 48 1.43 6.13 7.48
N ALA A 49 0.41 6.46 8.26
CA ALA A 49 0.21 5.89 9.60
C ALA A 49 -0.40 4.48 9.56
N GLY A 50 -1.13 4.17 8.49
CA GLY A 50 -1.77 2.89 8.32
C GLY A 50 -2.27 2.71 6.90
N PHE A 51 -2.37 1.46 6.47
CA PHE A 51 -2.73 1.10 5.11
C PHE A 51 -3.88 0.12 5.13
N VAL A 52 -4.98 0.45 4.46
CA VAL A 52 -6.19 -0.36 4.42
C VAL A 52 -6.47 -0.79 2.99
N VAL A 53 -6.62 -2.09 2.80
CA VAL A 53 -6.85 -2.72 1.51
C VAL A 53 -7.90 -3.82 1.65
N ARG A 54 -8.50 -4.19 0.52
CA ARG A 54 -9.46 -5.28 0.48
C ARG A 54 -8.75 -6.63 0.44
N GLU A 55 -7.78 -6.80 -0.44
CA GLU A 55 -7.00 -8.02 -0.61
C GLU A 55 -5.54 -7.68 -0.92
N VAL A 56 -4.61 -8.38 -0.26
CA VAL A 56 -3.18 -8.30 -0.54
C VAL A 56 -2.75 -9.51 -1.36
N CYS A 57 -2.09 -9.26 -2.49
CA CYS A 57 -1.41 -10.30 -3.23
C CYS A 57 -0.15 -10.72 -2.46
N ARG A 58 -0.18 -11.92 -1.88
CA ARG A 58 0.94 -12.51 -1.12
C ARG A 58 2.09 -12.99 -2.01
N HIS A 59 1.79 -13.26 -3.28
CA HIS A 59 2.76 -13.75 -4.25
C HIS A 59 2.85 -12.74 -5.41
N PRO A 60 3.64 -11.67 -5.27
CA PRO A 60 3.83 -10.72 -6.35
C PRO A 60 4.44 -11.41 -7.56
N SER A 61 3.88 -11.15 -8.74
CA SER A 61 4.34 -11.75 -10.00
C SER A 61 4.91 -10.65 -10.90
N ASN A 62 6.11 -10.18 -10.55
CA ASN A 62 6.82 -9.18 -11.33
C ASN A 62 8.34 -9.43 -11.26
N HIS A 63 9.02 -9.37 -12.40
CA HIS A 63 10.47 -9.61 -12.49
C HIS A 63 11.28 -8.59 -11.68
N SER A 64 10.76 -7.37 -11.54
CA SER A 64 11.40 -6.29 -10.77
C SER A 64 10.99 -6.25 -9.29
N SER A 65 10.19 -7.22 -8.82
CA SER A 65 9.78 -7.29 -7.41
C SER A 65 10.92 -7.82 -6.55
N SER A 66 11.40 -7.00 -5.61
CA SER A 66 12.40 -7.41 -4.62
C SER A 66 11.77 -7.95 -3.34
N ASN A 67 10.58 -7.45 -2.97
CA ASN A 67 9.90 -7.81 -1.73
C ASN A 67 8.38 -7.78 -1.89
N ASP A 68 7.64 -8.33 -0.93
CA ASP A 68 6.19 -8.24 -0.88
C ASP A 68 5.72 -7.03 -0.03
N VAL A 69 4.46 -6.63 -0.20
CA VAL A 69 3.88 -5.46 0.48
C VAL A 69 3.75 -5.70 1.99
N GLU A 70 3.48 -6.93 2.42
CA GLU A 70 3.31 -7.25 3.84
C GLU A 70 4.63 -7.13 4.60
N THR A 71 5.69 -7.74 4.06
CA THR A 71 7.05 -7.65 4.59
C THR A 71 7.52 -6.20 4.65
N PHE A 72 7.30 -5.42 3.57
CA PHE A 72 7.66 -4.00 3.54
C PHE A 72 6.96 -3.17 4.62
N LEU A 73 5.67 -3.41 4.86
CA LEU A 73 4.92 -2.74 5.93
C LEU A 73 5.42 -3.14 7.33
N ARG A 74 5.72 -4.43 7.53
CA ARG A 74 6.25 -4.95 8.82
C ARG A 74 7.61 -4.38 9.15
N GLU A 75 8.52 -4.33 8.18
CA GLU A 75 9.88 -3.77 8.35
C GLU A 75 9.86 -2.29 8.73
N ASN A 76 8.88 -1.55 8.22
CA ASN A 76 8.70 -0.13 8.53
C ASN A 76 7.82 0.13 9.77
N GLY A 77 7.31 -0.92 10.42
CA GLY A 77 6.46 -0.80 11.61
C GLY A 77 5.09 -0.15 11.34
N VAL A 78 4.55 -0.31 10.13
CA VAL A 78 3.27 0.29 9.72
C VAL A 78 2.15 -0.74 9.79
N VAL A 79 1.02 -0.36 10.36
CA VAL A 79 -0.15 -1.24 10.48
C VAL A 79 -0.89 -1.32 9.14
N GLY A 80 -0.94 -2.54 8.59
CA GLY A 80 -1.76 -2.90 7.44
C GLY A 80 -3.04 -3.61 7.88
N VAL A 81 -4.17 -3.29 7.24
CA VAL A 81 -5.44 -4.00 7.43
C VAL A 81 -5.93 -4.52 6.08
N GLU A 82 -6.13 -5.83 6.02
CA GLU A 82 -6.70 -6.56 4.87
C GLU A 82 -8.15 -6.98 5.18
N GLY A 83 -8.98 -7.20 4.15
CA GLY A 83 -10.30 -7.80 4.29
C GLY A 83 -11.42 -6.81 4.59
N ILE A 84 -11.14 -5.50 4.50
CA ILE A 84 -12.17 -4.47 4.64
C ILE A 84 -12.85 -4.25 3.29
N ASP A 85 -14.18 -4.23 3.29
CA ASP A 85 -14.95 -3.87 2.10
C ASP A 85 -14.82 -2.36 1.84
N THR A 86 -13.82 -1.98 1.06
CA THR A 86 -13.50 -0.57 0.76
C THR A 86 -14.60 0.12 -0.05
N HIS A 87 -15.55 -0.60 -0.66
CA HIS A 87 -16.74 -0.04 -1.30
C HIS A 87 -17.80 0.43 -0.29
N ALA A 88 -17.96 -0.27 0.83
CA ALA A 88 -18.87 0.16 1.89
C ALA A 88 -18.35 1.42 2.60
N LEU A 89 -17.04 1.61 2.59
CA LEU A 89 -16.35 2.67 3.31
C LEU A 89 -16.17 3.97 2.51
N THR A 90 -16.34 3.92 1.19
CA THR A 90 -16.26 5.08 0.29
C THR A 90 -17.60 5.78 0.06
N ARG A 91 -18.69 5.34 0.71
CA ARG A 91 -20.03 5.95 0.62
C ARG A 91 -20.32 6.94 1.74
#